data_AF-A0A3D8RQK1-F1
#
_entry.id   AF-A0A3D8RQK1-F1
#
_cell.length_a   1.000
_cell.length_b   1.000
_cell.length_c   1.000
_cell.angle_alpha   90.00
_cell.angle_beta   90.00
_cell.angle_gamma   90.00
#
_symmetry.space_group_name_H-M   'P 1'
#
loop_
_entity.id
_entity.type
_entity.pdbx_description
1 polymer ?
#
loop_
_entity_poly.entity_id
_entity_poly.type
_entity_poly.pdbx_seq_one_letter_code
_entity_poly.pdbx_strand_id
1 'polypeptide(L)'
;MSNVLCVAWRTPCLGLRPSSLRPPDLAIPPRSLTRQNSPTWSLDSNLQWLQSSRRPFSLLFPTSSAPAKCLPFSRRLQCFQSSAALSSNKPAPHPVEKGAKLRDVPFSKTEIAQIFGSQVKLSPAMGNRVLSVLQARRLAGTLDLDFPVDIGRAARPSTLDAGLEYLRRHYPMDEDAAILARIEREEQEMEEKLAREAEELGLYKPQSGSYGAQLGEQNDPSGKSILKQIREQNEKRILAQTEKERQEWLEGEERHREQMRQHRAKNTSLQKFEDTSALEVQGRADPNQRPLLAWIQKHHLRATDTETDFSQLTMSSRLIPALIFTLISLGLCYGFAVTYQPPAKADLHDDIGRGNFLALYLASGVFGSFASLSVLVLRNLLHATSLGASGATAGVLAASALIHPGTNWTISFLPTEWQDFVSAPAWMLFAGLVTLDIAGSLLNRRAPKLDYFAHLGGYSVGAVFALAHRSKR
;
A
#
# COMPACT_ATOMS: atom_id res chain seq x y z
N MET A 1 29.64 19.15 -18.93
CA MET A 1 28.93 17.86 -19.07
C MET A 1 27.54 18.04 -18.50
N SER A 2 26.58 18.12 -19.40
CA SER A 2 25.20 18.57 -19.19
C SER A 2 24.27 17.37 -19.08
N ASN A 3 23.55 17.25 -17.97
CA ASN A 3 22.41 16.36 -17.84
C ASN A 3 21.26 17.16 -17.23
N VAL A 4 20.48 17.82 -18.08
CA VAL A 4 19.20 18.44 -17.71
C VAL A 4 18.10 17.49 -18.19
N LEU A 5 17.32 16.98 -17.23
CA LEU A 5 16.11 16.23 -17.49
C LEU A 5 15.00 17.22 -17.89
N CYS A 6 14.74 17.34 -19.20
CA CYS A 6 13.56 18.02 -19.71
C CYS A 6 12.31 17.18 -19.45
N VAL A 7 11.46 17.61 -18.52
CA VAL A 7 10.07 17.12 -18.41
C VAL A 7 9.19 18.04 -19.26
N ALA A 8 8.88 17.59 -20.47
CA ALA A 8 7.98 18.28 -21.38
C ALA A 8 6.51 18.07 -20.96
N TRP A 9 5.82 19.12 -20.55
CA TRP A 9 4.37 19.15 -20.48
C TRP A 9 3.81 19.45 -21.88
N ARG A 10 3.16 18.45 -22.50
CA ARG A 10 2.40 18.64 -23.73
C ARG A 10 1.00 19.14 -23.39
N THR A 11 0.70 20.40 -23.70
CA THR A 11 -0.67 20.89 -23.84
C THR A 11 -1.17 20.64 -25.27
N PRO A 12 -2.40 20.15 -25.48
CA PRO A 12 -2.96 19.94 -26.81
C PRO A 12 -3.29 21.29 -27.47
N CYS A 13 -2.56 21.64 -28.52
CA CYS A 13 -2.86 22.77 -29.39
C CYS A 13 -4.07 22.43 -30.28
N LEU A 14 -5.10 23.28 -30.26
CA LEU A 14 -6.14 23.33 -31.29
C LEU A 14 -5.53 23.90 -32.57
N GLY A 15 -5.52 23.08 -33.63
CA GLY A 15 -4.95 23.43 -34.92
C GLY A 15 -5.65 24.62 -35.59
N LEU A 16 -4.81 25.50 -36.15
CA LEU A 16 -5.18 26.64 -36.98
C LEU A 16 -5.89 26.18 -38.26
N ARG A 17 -7.05 26.80 -38.53
CA ARG A 17 -7.74 26.77 -39.83
C ARG A 17 -7.01 27.71 -40.81
N PRO A 18 -6.76 27.30 -42.07
CA PRO A 18 -6.40 28.24 -43.11
C PRO A 18 -7.65 28.91 -43.71
N SER A 19 -7.59 30.24 -43.81
CA SER A 19 -8.50 31.08 -44.56
C SER A 19 -8.09 31.14 -46.04
N SER A 20 -9.00 30.80 -46.95
CA SER A 20 -8.89 31.15 -48.38
C SER A 20 -10.17 31.86 -48.85
N LEU A 21 -9.96 32.89 -49.67
CA LEU A 21 -10.96 33.80 -50.24
C LEU A 21 -11.28 33.39 -51.68
N ARG A 22 -12.55 33.11 -52.01
CA ARG A 22 -13.27 33.61 -53.22
C ARG A 22 -14.76 33.17 -53.25
N PRO A 23 -15.70 34.01 -53.74
CA PRO A 23 -17.14 33.72 -53.82
C PRO A 23 -17.60 33.48 -55.29
N PRO A 24 -18.91 33.48 -55.62
CA PRO A 24 -19.90 32.39 -55.42
C PRO A 24 -20.56 31.96 -56.75
N ASP A 25 -21.30 30.84 -56.80
CA ASP A 25 -22.54 30.78 -57.61
C ASP A 25 -23.39 29.50 -57.42
N LEU A 26 -24.71 29.74 -57.44
CA LEU A 26 -25.85 28.91 -57.88
C LEU A 26 -26.45 27.75 -57.00
N ALA A 27 -27.70 28.03 -56.58
CA ALA A 27 -28.92 27.20 -56.68
C ALA A 27 -29.21 25.99 -55.74
N ILE A 28 -30.06 26.22 -54.71
CA ILE A 28 -31.44 25.66 -54.46
C ILE A 28 -31.71 24.15 -54.80
N PRO A 29 -32.48 23.34 -54.02
CA PRO A 29 -32.59 23.10 -52.57
C PRO A 29 -32.87 21.56 -52.29
N PRO A 30 -33.69 21.08 -51.32
CA PRO A 30 -33.33 19.95 -50.45
C PRO A 30 -34.08 18.64 -50.73
N ARG A 31 -33.58 17.49 -50.23
CA ARG A 31 -34.45 16.34 -49.90
C ARG A 31 -33.98 15.57 -48.67
N SER A 32 -34.90 15.49 -47.71
CA SER A 32 -35.05 14.45 -46.70
C SER A 32 -35.08 13.05 -47.32
N LEU A 33 -34.54 12.05 -46.62
CA LEU A 33 -35.28 10.87 -46.16
C LEU A 33 -34.36 9.92 -45.36
N THR A 34 -34.91 9.52 -44.23
CA THR A 34 -34.70 8.30 -43.46
C THR A 34 -34.05 7.13 -44.21
N ARG A 35 -33.18 6.37 -43.53
CA ARG A 35 -33.49 5.01 -43.02
C ARG A 35 -32.21 4.29 -42.54
N GLN A 36 -32.41 3.62 -41.40
CA GLN A 36 -31.67 2.50 -40.80
C GLN A 36 -30.69 1.75 -41.69
N ASN A 37 -29.51 1.43 -41.14
CA ASN A 37 -29.18 0.07 -40.71
C ASN A 37 -27.76 0.02 -40.13
N SER A 38 -27.64 -0.57 -38.94
CA SER A 38 -26.39 -1.15 -38.43
C SER A 38 -25.84 -2.19 -39.42
N PRO A 39 -24.51 -2.45 -39.39
CA PRO A 39 -24.10 -3.65 -38.69
C PRO A 39 -22.85 -3.47 -37.80
N THR A 40 -22.87 -4.27 -36.74
CA THR A 40 -21.74 -4.90 -36.04
C THR A 40 -20.52 -5.11 -36.92
N TRP A 41 -19.31 -4.86 -36.40
CA TRP A 41 -18.12 -5.68 -36.68
C TRP A 41 -17.35 -5.89 -35.37
N SER A 42 -17.28 -7.16 -34.97
CA SER A 42 -16.26 -7.72 -34.07
C SER A 42 -15.11 -8.22 -34.92
N LEU A 43 -13.87 -8.00 -34.48
CA LEU A 43 -12.73 -8.86 -34.80
C LEU A 43 -11.72 -8.81 -33.65
N ASP A 44 -11.70 -9.91 -32.90
CA ASP A 44 -10.53 -10.38 -32.17
C ASP A 44 -9.41 -10.72 -33.16
N SER A 45 -8.16 -10.36 -32.83
CA SER A 45 -7.02 -11.28 -32.83
C SER A 45 -5.69 -10.57 -32.48
N ASN A 46 -5.29 -10.78 -31.23
CA ASN A 46 -4.00 -11.32 -30.79
C ASN A 46 -2.64 -10.89 -31.38
N LEU A 47 -1.79 -10.46 -30.42
CA LEU A 47 -0.39 -10.85 -30.16
C LEU A 47 0.74 -10.35 -31.08
N GLN A 48 1.61 -9.50 -30.52
CA GLN A 48 3.02 -9.82 -30.14
C GLN A 48 3.66 -8.56 -29.52
N TRP A 49 4.03 -8.56 -28.23
CA TRP A 49 5.33 -8.98 -27.64
C TRP A 49 6.46 -7.94 -27.74
N LEU A 50 7.17 -7.78 -26.60
CA LEU A 50 8.41 -7.02 -26.34
C LEU A 50 8.22 -5.50 -26.07
N GLN A 51 8.82 -4.86 -25.07
CA GLN A 51 9.82 -5.27 -24.10
C GLN A 51 9.81 -4.28 -22.91
N SER A 52 9.80 -4.83 -21.70
CA SER A 52 9.96 -4.13 -20.43
C SER A 52 11.41 -3.71 -20.21
N SER A 53 11.68 -2.42 -20.03
CA SER A 53 12.95 -1.94 -19.47
C SER A 53 12.77 -1.67 -17.98
N ARG A 54 13.15 -2.65 -17.15
CA ARG A 54 13.38 -2.45 -15.71
C ARG A 54 14.88 -2.35 -15.50
N ARG A 55 15.36 -1.17 -15.10
CA ARG A 55 16.70 -0.97 -14.56
C ARG A 55 16.72 -1.41 -13.09
N PRO A 56 17.70 -2.20 -12.62
CA PRO A 56 17.94 -2.36 -11.19
C PRO A 56 18.94 -1.31 -10.69
N PHE A 57 18.68 -0.83 -9.48
CA PHE A 57 19.58 -0.02 -8.66
C PHE A 57 20.83 -0.84 -8.30
N SER A 58 22.00 -0.28 -8.59
CA SER A 58 23.30 -0.74 -8.12
C SER A 58 23.57 -0.20 -6.71
N LEU A 59 23.61 -1.08 -5.71
CA LEU A 59 24.15 -0.78 -4.39
C LEU A 59 25.67 -0.92 -4.43
N LEU A 60 26.35 0.20 -4.22
CA LEU A 60 27.79 0.30 -4.00
C LEU A 60 28.12 -0.23 -2.59
N PHE A 61 28.82 -1.35 -2.51
CA PHE A 61 29.56 -1.73 -1.30
C PHE A 61 30.95 -1.08 -1.36
N PRO A 62 31.40 -0.36 -0.32
CA PRO A 62 32.80 -0.01 -0.22
C PRO A 62 33.61 -1.20 0.30
N THR A 63 34.63 -1.55 -0.47
CA THR A 63 35.77 -2.35 -0.08
C THR A 63 36.64 -1.58 0.92
N SER A 64 37.06 -2.25 2.00
CA SER A 64 38.20 -1.81 2.81
C SER A 64 39.09 -3.01 3.08
N SER A 65 40.35 -2.85 2.69
CA SER A 65 41.42 -3.82 2.77
C SER A 65 42.45 -3.42 3.83
N ALA A 66 42.91 -4.45 4.55
CA ALA A 66 44.20 -4.58 5.26
C ALA A 66 44.38 -3.92 6.65
N PRO A 67 45.38 -4.34 7.47
CA PRO A 67 46.17 -5.58 7.45
C PRO A 67 46.15 -6.36 8.79
N ALA A 68 46.53 -7.63 8.71
CA ALA A 68 46.80 -8.52 9.84
C ALA A 68 47.95 -8.00 10.73
N LYS A 69 47.75 -8.03 12.05
CA LYS A 69 48.81 -8.01 13.06
C LYS A 69 48.62 -9.21 13.99
N CYS A 70 49.51 -10.18 13.86
CA CYS A 70 49.68 -11.28 14.81
C CYS A 70 50.27 -10.74 16.11
N LEU A 71 49.61 -11.03 17.24
CA LEU A 71 50.25 -11.12 18.56
C LEU A 71 49.65 -12.32 19.31
N PRO A 72 50.45 -13.05 20.11
CA PRO A 72 50.06 -14.32 20.69
C PRO A 72 49.32 -14.10 22.01
N PHE A 73 48.09 -14.62 22.10
CA PHE A 73 47.36 -14.67 23.37
C PHE A 73 47.09 -16.13 23.74
N SER A 74 48.03 -16.71 24.50
CA SER A 74 47.75 -17.88 25.33
C SER A 74 46.82 -17.46 26.45
N ARG A 75 45.53 -17.81 26.37
CA ARG A 75 44.69 -18.02 27.55
C ARG A 75 43.74 -19.19 27.35
N ARG A 76 44.01 -20.22 28.14
CA ARG A 76 43.14 -21.27 28.67
C ARG A 76 41.69 -21.19 28.18
N LEU A 77 41.30 -22.17 27.37
CA LEU A 77 39.91 -22.58 27.24
C LEU A 77 39.42 -23.03 28.62
N GLN A 78 38.69 -22.16 29.30
CA GLN A 78 37.77 -22.56 30.35
C GLN A 78 36.66 -23.36 29.68
N CYS A 79 36.70 -24.69 29.83
CA CYS A 79 35.51 -25.50 29.71
C CYS A 79 34.45 -24.90 30.63
N PHE A 80 33.40 -24.34 30.06
CA PHE A 80 32.16 -24.15 30.77
C PHE A 80 31.71 -25.54 31.23
N GLN A 81 31.85 -25.78 32.52
CA GLN A 81 31.17 -26.86 33.21
C GLN A 81 29.67 -26.59 33.04
N SER A 82 29.06 -27.25 32.05
CA SER A 82 27.62 -27.42 32.05
C SER A 82 27.29 -28.18 33.32
N SER A 83 26.67 -27.48 34.26
CA SER A 83 26.07 -28.04 35.45
C SER A 83 25.20 -29.22 35.02
N ALA A 84 25.67 -30.42 35.32
CA ALA A 84 24.85 -31.62 35.22
C ALA A 84 23.63 -31.39 36.12
N ALA A 85 22.48 -31.14 35.51
CA ALA A 85 21.22 -31.30 36.19
C ALA A 85 21.21 -32.76 36.68
N LEU A 86 21.21 -32.92 38.01
CA LEU A 86 20.93 -34.18 38.69
C LEU A 86 19.48 -34.55 38.35
N SER A 87 19.27 -35.09 37.15
CA SER A 87 18.11 -35.90 36.85
C SER A 87 18.35 -37.23 37.55
N SER A 88 17.61 -37.46 38.64
CA SER A 88 17.48 -38.76 39.28
C SER A 88 16.69 -39.71 38.37
N ASN A 89 17.21 -39.98 37.17
CA ASN A 89 16.76 -41.11 36.40
C ASN A 89 17.54 -42.32 36.91
N LYS A 90 16.90 -43.12 37.77
CA LYS A 90 17.18 -44.56 37.78
C LYS A 90 17.33 -44.99 36.31
N PRO A 91 18.38 -45.71 35.89
CA PRO A 91 18.38 -46.30 34.57
C PRO A 91 17.08 -47.07 34.45
N ALA A 92 16.21 -46.64 33.52
CA ALA A 92 15.04 -47.40 33.17
C ALA A 92 15.53 -48.83 32.91
N PRO A 93 14.91 -49.87 33.48
CA PRO A 93 15.35 -51.24 33.22
C PRO A 93 15.45 -51.39 31.70
N HIS A 94 16.64 -51.74 31.19
CA HIS A 94 16.82 -51.98 29.76
C HIS A 94 15.67 -52.89 29.32
N PRO A 95 14.85 -52.48 28.34
CA PRO A 95 13.70 -53.27 27.94
C PRO A 95 14.23 -54.64 27.56
N VAL A 96 13.79 -55.67 28.29
CA VAL A 96 14.19 -57.05 28.01
C VAL A 96 13.71 -57.34 26.59
N GLU A 97 14.63 -57.47 25.64
CA GLU A 97 14.30 -57.80 24.26
C GLU A 97 13.48 -59.09 24.26
N LYS A 98 12.26 -59.01 23.72
CA LYS A 98 11.37 -60.16 23.59
C LYS A 98 11.89 -61.02 22.44
N GLY A 99 12.36 -62.22 22.76
CA GLY A 99 12.76 -63.20 21.76
C GLY A 99 11.58 -63.68 20.90
N ALA A 100 11.88 -64.20 19.73
CA ALA A 100 10.89 -64.79 18.83
C ALA A 100 10.48 -66.17 19.37
N LYS A 101 9.22 -66.54 19.15
CA LYS A 101 8.72 -67.86 19.53
C LYS A 101 9.12 -68.88 18.47
N LEU A 102 10.07 -69.77 18.78
CA LEU A 102 10.51 -70.80 17.84
C LEU A 102 9.56 -72.00 17.81
N ARG A 103 9.07 -72.41 18.99
CA ARG A 103 8.20 -73.59 19.21
C ARG A 103 7.29 -73.34 20.41
N ASP A 104 6.23 -74.13 20.53
CA ASP A 104 5.31 -74.07 21.67
C ASP A 104 5.91 -74.68 22.94
N VAL A 105 6.79 -75.67 22.80
CA VAL A 105 7.51 -76.32 23.90
C VAL A 105 8.97 -75.89 23.89
N PRO A 106 9.53 -75.42 25.04
CA PRO A 106 10.94 -75.04 25.13
C PRO A 106 11.86 -76.25 25.00
N PHE A 107 13.08 -76.04 24.48
CA PHE A 107 14.09 -77.09 24.36
C PHE A 107 14.48 -77.63 25.74
N SER A 108 14.59 -78.95 25.82
CA SER A 108 15.03 -79.68 27.00
C SER A 108 16.54 -79.48 27.25
N LYS A 109 16.99 -79.78 28.48
CA LYS A 109 18.40 -79.63 28.87
C LYS A 109 19.35 -80.45 27.98
N THR A 110 18.92 -81.63 27.54
CA THR A 110 19.69 -82.52 26.67
C THR A 110 19.81 -81.98 25.26
N GLU A 111 18.74 -81.42 24.70
CA GLU A 111 18.75 -80.79 23.37
C GLU A 111 19.62 -79.53 23.35
N ILE A 112 19.55 -78.70 24.40
CA ILE A 112 20.41 -77.51 24.52
C ILE A 112 21.89 -77.90 24.61
N ALA A 113 22.21 -78.97 25.34
CA ALA A 113 23.59 -79.47 25.41
C ALA A 113 24.07 -80.07 24.07
N GLN A 114 23.17 -80.59 23.24
CA GLN A 114 23.49 -81.04 21.87
C GLN A 114 23.74 -79.85 20.93
N ILE A 115 22.97 -78.77 21.06
CA ILE A 115 23.08 -77.59 20.19
C ILE A 115 24.33 -76.74 20.51
N PHE A 116 24.58 -76.48 21.79
CA PHE A 116 25.69 -75.61 22.22
C PHE A 116 26.97 -76.37 22.63
N GLY A 117 26.91 -77.71 22.67
CA GLY A 117 27.99 -78.59 23.11
C GLY A 117 27.97 -78.89 24.62
N SER A 118 28.36 -80.11 25.00
CA SER A 118 28.30 -80.61 26.38
C SER A 118 29.25 -79.91 27.36
N GLN A 119 30.23 -79.15 26.85
CA GLN A 119 31.23 -78.42 27.62
C GLN A 119 30.74 -77.04 28.10
N VAL A 120 29.61 -76.54 27.56
CA VAL A 120 29.09 -75.21 27.88
C VAL A 120 28.09 -75.30 29.03
N LYS A 121 28.39 -74.66 30.16
CA LYS A 121 27.51 -74.61 31.36
C LYS A 121 26.41 -73.56 31.21
N LEU A 122 25.48 -73.76 30.29
CA LEU A 122 24.27 -72.92 30.13
C LEU A 122 23.07 -73.53 30.88
N SER A 123 22.31 -72.69 31.59
CA SER A 123 21.01 -73.08 32.14
C SER A 123 19.99 -73.31 31.02
N PRO A 124 19.06 -74.29 31.12
CA PRO A 124 18.05 -74.54 30.09
C PRO A 124 17.20 -73.30 29.76
N ALA A 125 16.88 -72.47 30.76
CA ALA A 125 16.14 -71.23 30.54
C ALA A 125 16.96 -70.21 29.73
N MET A 126 18.27 -70.14 29.96
CA MET A 126 19.15 -69.21 29.25
C MET A 126 19.43 -69.69 27.82
N GLY A 127 19.63 -70.99 27.59
CA GLY A 127 19.83 -71.53 26.24
C GLY A 127 18.62 -71.31 25.33
N ASN A 128 17.40 -71.56 25.85
CA ASN A 128 16.16 -71.24 25.15
C ASN A 128 16.04 -69.75 24.84
N ARG A 129 16.44 -68.89 25.79
CA ARG A 129 16.42 -67.45 25.61
C ARG A 129 17.40 -66.99 24.53
N VAL A 130 18.62 -67.50 24.52
CA VAL A 130 19.63 -67.20 23.49
C VAL A 130 19.10 -67.56 22.10
N LEU A 131 18.53 -68.75 21.92
CA LEU A 131 17.93 -69.14 20.64
C LEU A 131 16.75 -68.23 20.24
N SER A 132 15.89 -67.85 21.19
CA SER A 132 14.75 -66.96 20.93
C SER A 132 15.18 -65.56 20.49
N VAL A 133 16.23 -65.00 21.11
CA VAL A 133 16.74 -63.66 20.79
C VAL A 133 17.54 -63.69 19.49
N LEU A 134 18.35 -64.72 19.25
CA LEU A 134 19.04 -64.89 17.97
C LEU A 134 18.04 -64.98 16.82
N GLN A 135 16.96 -65.77 16.98
CA GLN A 135 15.94 -65.86 15.94
C GLN A 135 15.17 -64.54 15.74
N ALA A 136 14.86 -63.81 16.82
CA ALA A 136 14.24 -62.47 16.71
C ALA A 136 15.15 -61.49 15.96
N ARG A 137 16.45 -61.48 16.27
CA ARG A 137 17.41 -60.57 15.64
C ARG A 137 17.69 -60.91 14.18
N ARG A 138 17.69 -62.21 13.83
CA ARG A 138 17.70 -62.66 12.42
C ARG A 138 16.48 -62.12 11.67
N LEU A 139 15.28 -62.25 12.24
CA LEU A 139 14.05 -61.76 11.61
C LEU A 139 14.00 -60.24 11.49
N ALA A 140 14.61 -59.54 12.45
CA ALA A 140 14.65 -58.08 12.49
C ALA A 140 15.83 -57.46 11.71
N GLY A 141 16.77 -58.26 11.19
CA GLY A 141 17.98 -57.76 10.54
C GLY A 141 18.91 -56.99 11.48
N THR A 142 18.98 -57.38 12.76
CA THR A 142 19.74 -56.69 13.85
C THR A 142 20.84 -57.56 14.45
N LEU A 143 21.35 -58.53 13.69
CA LEU A 143 22.39 -59.45 14.15
C LEU A 143 23.75 -58.77 14.33
N ASP A 144 23.95 -57.64 13.64
CA ASP A 144 25.10 -56.72 13.65
C ASP A 144 25.19 -55.85 14.91
N LEU A 145 24.10 -55.72 15.68
CA LEU A 145 24.04 -54.90 16.89
C LEU A 145 24.49 -55.67 18.14
N ASP A 146 25.01 -54.94 19.14
CA ASP A 146 25.43 -55.53 20.42
C ASP A 146 24.30 -56.30 21.11
N PHE A 147 24.61 -57.50 21.62
CA PHE A 147 23.63 -58.34 22.34
C PHE A 147 23.28 -57.75 23.71
N PRO A 148 22.08 -58.06 24.25
CA PRO A 148 21.71 -57.62 25.59
C PRO A 148 22.72 -58.10 26.64
N VAL A 149 22.94 -57.28 27.67
CA VAL A 149 24.02 -57.45 28.67
C VAL A 149 24.00 -58.81 29.38
N ASP A 150 22.83 -59.43 29.51
CA ASP A 150 22.66 -60.75 30.11
C ASP A 150 23.10 -61.89 29.20
N ILE A 151 22.83 -61.80 27.90
CA ILE A 151 23.30 -62.76 26.89
C ILE A 151 24.80 -62.60 26.69
N GLY A 152 25.29 -61.36 26.56
CA GLY A 152 26.72 -61.08 26.41
C GLY A 152 27.57 -61.54 27.62
N ARG A 153 26.98 -61.59 28.81
CA ARG A 153 27.65 -62.14 30.02
C ARG A 153 27.55 -63.66 30.12
N ALA A 154 26.45 -64.25 29.65
CA ALA A 154 26.18 -65.69 29.81
C ALA A 154 26.72 -66.57 28.67
N ALA A 155 26.82 -66.04 27.45
CA ALA A 155 27.26 -66.76 26.26
C ALA A 155 28.50 -66.12 25.65
N ARG A 156 29.51 -66.94 25.32
CA ARG A 156 30.69 -66.49 24.56
C ARG A 156 30.34 -66.39 23.07
N PRO A 157 31.09 -65.63 22.25
CA PRO A 157 30.84 -65.53 20.80
C PRO A 157 30.72 -66.89 20.11
N SER A 158 31.62 -67.84 20.44
CA SER A 158 31.58 -69.21 19.88
C SER A 158 30.30 -69.98 20.22
N THR A 159 29.64 -69.66 21.33
CA THR A 159 28.37 -70.26 21.74
C THR A 159 27.20 -69.66 20.95
N LEU A 160 27.27 -68.37 20.65
CA LEU A 160 26.28 -67.70 19.79
C LEU A 160 26.37 -68.21 18.36
N ASP A 161 27.60 -68.41 17.84
CA ASP A 161 27.84 -68.95 16.50
C ASP A 161 27.27 -70.37 16.34
N ALA A 162 27.47 -71.25 17.32
CA ALA A 162 26.88 -72.59 17.32
C ALA A 162 25.33 -72.54 17.33
N GLY A 163 24.76 -71.63 18.11
CA GLY A 163 23.32 -71.38 18.11
C GLY A 163 22.80 -70.86 16.77
N LEU A 164 23.52 -69.94 16.14
CA LEU A 164 23.20 -69.41 14.80
C LEU A 164 23.30 -70.49 13.73
N GLU A 165 24.34 -71.32 13.76
CA GLU A 165 24.51 -72.42 12.81
C GLU A 165 23.35 -73.43 12.90
N TYR A 166 22.92 -73.77 14.13
CA TYR A 166 21.74 -74.59 14.35
C TYR A 166 20.48 -73.94 13.76
N LEU A 167 20.25 -72.65 14.02
CA LEU A 167 19.09 -71.93 13.51
C LEU A 167 19.09 -71.81 11.99
N ARG A 168 20.26 -71.64 11.35
CA ARG A 168 20.39 -71.59 9.88
C ARG A 168 20.07 -72.92 9.23
N ARG A 169 20.42 -74.05 9.86
CA ARG A 169 20.12 -75.40 9.36
C ARG A 169 18.64 -75.78 9.51
N HIS A 170 18.01 -75.41 10.62
CA HIS A 170 16.64 -75.83 10.93
C HIS A 170 15.55 -74.81 10.54
N TYR A 171 15.90 -73.52 10.47
CA TYR A 171 15.01 -72.43 10.08
C TYR A 171 15.70 -71.56 9.01
N PRO A 172 15.72 -72.03 7.75
CA PRO A 172 16.32 -71.29 6.64
C PRO A 172 15.55 -69.99 6.39
N MET A 173 16.27 -68.89 6.33
CA MET A 173 15.75 -67.54 6.09
C MET A 173 16.88 -66.71 5.48
N ASP A 174 16.52 -65.77 4.62
CA ASP A 174 17.43 -64.79 4.05
C ASP A 174 17.71 -63.66 5.05
N GLU A 175 18.83 -63.79 5.77
CA GLU A 175 19.29 -62.80 6.75
C GLU A 175 19.65 -61.48 6.05
N ASP A 176 20.16 -61.54 4.81
CA ASP A 176 20.58 -60.36 4.04
C ASP A 176 19.35 -59.56 3.60
N ALA A 177 18.27 -60.22 3.18
CA ALA A 177 17.00 -59.55 2.89
C ALA A 177 16.38 -58.87 4.11
N ALA A 178 16.47 -59.48 5.29
CA ALA A 178 16.00 -58.87 6.54
C ALA A 178 16.82 -57.64 6.95
N ILE A 179 18.14 -57.68 6.72
CA ILE A 179 19.04 -56.54 6.92
C ILE A 179 18.68 -55.41 5.95
N LEU A 180 18.52 -55.70 4.66
CA LEU A 180 18.13 -54.70 3.65
C LEU A 180 16.77 -54.06 3.98
N ALA A 181 15.78 -54.86 4.37
CA ALA A 181 14.45 -54.36 4.75
C ALA A 181 14.46 -53.49 6.03
N ARG A 182 15.46 -53.67 6.90
CA ARG A 182 15.69 -52.75 8.03
C ARG A 182 16.35 -51.46 7.55
N ILE A 183 17.41 -51.56 6.76
CA ILE A 183 18.14 -50.40 6.23
C ILE A 183 17.20 -49.50 5.42
N GLU A 184 16.37 -50.07 4.54
CA GLU A 184 15.40 -49.32 3.73
C GLU A 184 14.38 -48.56 4.61
N ARG A 185 13.89 -49.18 5.70
CA ARG A 185 12.99 -48.50 6.64
C ARG A 185 13.69 -47.38 7.41
N GLU A 186 14.91 -47.62 7.90
CA GLU A 186 15.69 -46.61 8.62
C GLU A 186 16.05 -45.44 7.69
N GLU A 187 16.41 -45.72 6.44
CA GLU A 187 16.67 -44.72 5.40
C GLU A 187 15.42 -43.88 5.10
N GLN A 188 14.27 -44.51 4.87
CA GLN A 188 13.00 -43.80 4.67
C GLN A 188 12.62 -42.91 5.86
N GLU A 189 12.75 -43.42 7.09
CA GLU A 189 12.49 -42.61 8.29
C GLU A 189 13.43 -41.40 8.40
N MET A 190 14.69 -41.56 8.00
CA MET A 190 15.67 -40.49 7.98
C MET A 190 15.38 -39.47 6.86
N GLU A 191 15.06 -39.93 5.66
CA GLU A 191 14.63 -39.09 4.55
C GLU A 191 13.39 -38.27 4.91
N GLU A 192 12.38 -38.89 5.52
CA GLU A 192 11.19 -38.19 6.00
C GLU A 192 11.51 -37.13 7.05
N LYS A 193 12.40 -37.43 8.00
CA LYS A 193 12.84 -36.46 9.01
C LYS A 193 13.55 -35.27 8.37
N LEU A 194 14.48 -35.54 7.46
CA LEU A 194 15.21 -34.50 6.74
C LEU A 194 14.28 -33.64 5.86
N ALA A 195 13.31 -34.28 5.19
CA ALA A 195 12.31 -33.56 4.40
C ALA A 195 11.46 -32.62 5.27
N ARG A 196 10.97 -33.11 6.43
CA ARG A 196 10.21 -32.29 7.38
C ARG A 196 11.04 -31.13 7.93
N GLU A 197 12.29 -31.38 8.32
CA GLU A 197 13.19 -30.33 8.83
C GLU A 197 13.48 -29.28 7.75
N ALA A 198 13.70 -29.71 6.50
CA ALA A 198 13.93 -28.80 5.39
C ALA A 198 12.67 -27.99 5.00
N GLU A 199 11.46 -28.54 5.19
CA GLU A 199 10.19 -27.82 5.07
C GLU A 199 10.03 -26.77 6.19
N GLU A 200 10.33 -27.13 7.44
CA GLU A 200 10.29 -26.22 8.59
C GLU A 200 11.28 -25.05 8.44
N LEU A 201 12.47 -25.34 7.91
CA LEU A 201 13.50 -24.33 7.57
C LEU A 201 13.19 -23.57 6.28
N GLY A 202 12.16 -23.98 5.52
CA GLY A 202 11.76 -23.36 4.25
C GLY A 202 12.76 -23.56 3.09
N LEU A 203 13.71 -24.48 3.23
CA LEU A 203 14.71 -24.81 2.20
C LEU A 203 14.18 -25.79 1.16
N TYR A 204 13.24 -26.64 1.56
CA TYR A 204 12.60 -27.63 0.70
C TYR A 204 11.10 -27.36 0.63
N LYS A 205 10.56 -27.42 -0.58
CA LYS A 205 9.12 -27.37 -0.84
C LYS A 205 8.80 -28.50 -1.80
N PRO A 206 8.01 -29.50 -1.39
CA PRO A 206 7.65 -30.58 -2.29
C PRO A 206 6.95 -30.00 -3.52
N GLN A 207 7.37 -30.44 -4.70
CA GLN A 207 6.69 -30.09 -5.95
C GLN A 207 5.24 -30.56 -5.83
N SER A 208 4.29 -29.67 -6.07
CA SER A 208 2.87 -29.98 -5.95
C SER A 208 2.51 -31.15 -6.86
N GLY A 209 2.21 -32.30 -6.29
CA GLY A 209 1.86 -33.50 -7.04
C GLY A 209 2.21 -34.80 -6.31
N SER A 210 1.65 -35.03 -5.11
CA SER A 210 1.65 -36.36 -4.51
C SER A 210 0.55 -37.22 -5.16
N TYR A 211 0.77 -38.54 -5.25
CA TYR A 211 -0.26 -39.48 -5.67
C TYR A 211 -1.46 -39.36 -4.72
N GLY A 212 -2.63 -38.95 -5.22
CA GLY A 212 -3.84 -38.67 -4.41
C GLY A 212 -4.11 -37.21 -4.03
N ALA A 213 -3.35 -36.24 -4.56
CA ALA A 213 -3.66 -34.81 -4.39
C ALA A 213 -5.07 -34.45 -4.94
N GLN A 214 -5.74 -33.47 -4.33
CA GLN A 214 -7.07 -33.03 -4.76
C GLN A 214 -7.02 -32.47 -6.18
N LEU A 215 -7.75 -33.13 -7.09
CA LEU A 215 -7.96 -32.66 -8.46
C LEU A 215 -8.67 -31.30 -8.48
N GLY A 216 -8.51 -30.58 -9.59
CA GLY A 216 -9.23 -29.33 -9.83
C GLY A 216 -10.75 -29.51 -9.85
N GLU A 217 -11.51 -28.42 -9.84
CA GLU A 217 -12.99 -28.46 -9.81
C GLU A 217 -13.64 -29.25 -10.96
N GLN A 218 -12.97 -29.36 -12.11
CA GLN A 218 -13.42 -30.16 -13.26
C GLN A 218 -12.68 -31.49 -13.39
N ASN A 219 -12.11 -32.01 -12.29
CA ASN A 219 -11.16 -33.13 -12.29
C ASN A 219 -9.90 -32.87 -13.13
N ASP A 220 -9.53 -31.60 -13.30
CA ASP A 220 -8.35 -31.22 -14.08
C ASP A 220 -7.05 -31.64 -13.35
N PRO A 221 -6.00 -32.05 -14.10
CA PRO A 221 -4.70 -32.44 -13.55
C PRO A 221 -3.96 -31.29 -12.84
N SER A 222 -4.38 -30.06 -13.08
CA SER A 222 -3.76 -28.83 -12.57
C SER A 222 -4.02 -28.58 -11.07
N GLY A 223 -4.80 -29.43 -10.40
CA GLY A 223 -5.12 -29.32 -8.97
C GLY A 223 -5.99 -28.11 -8.64
N LYS A 224 -6.29 -27.90 -7.36
CA LYS A 224 -7.07 -26.73 -6.91
C LYS A 224 -6.25 -25.44 -7.01
N SER A 225 -6.75 -24.48 -7.78
CA SER A 225 -6.10 -23.16 -7.94
C SER A 225 -6.29 -22.29 -6.71
N ILE A 226 -5.21 -22.05 -5.95
CA ILE A 226 -5.18 -21.11 -4.82
C ILE A 226 -5.60 -19.70 -5.27
N LEU A 227 -5.21 -19.28 -6.47
CA LEU A 227 -5.55 -17.96 -7.01
C LEU A 227 -7.06 -17.80 -7.23
N LYS A 228 -7.74 -18.87 -7.65
CA LYS A 228 -9.20 -18.86 -7.82
C LYS A 228 -9.90 -18.76 -6.47
N GLN A 229 -9.45 -19.53 -5.48
CA GLN A 229 -9.96 -19.46 -4.12
C GLN A 229 -9.80 -18.05 -3.51
N ILE A 230 -8.63 -17.42 -3.69
CA ILE A 230 -8.38 -16.04 -3.25
C ILE A 230 -9.32 -15.06 -3.95
N ARG A 231 -9.54 -15.23 -5.27
CA ARG A 231 -10.47 -14.38 -6.02
C ARG A 231 -11.89 -14.50 -5.48
N GLU A 232 -12.39 -15.71 -5.27
CA GLU A 232 -13.74 -15.94 -4.73
C GLU A 232 -13.89 -15.38 -3.30
N GLN A 233 -12.85 -15.49 -2.47
CA GLN A 233 -12.84 -14.88 -1.14
C GLN A 233 -12.89 -13.36 -1.22
N ASN A 234 -12.13 -12.75 -2.14
CA ASN A 234 -12.17 -11.32 -2.37
C ASN A 234 -13.52 -10.85 -2.93
N GLU A 235 -14.10 -11.58 -3.88
CA GLU A 235 -15.44 -11.30 -4.42
C GLU A 235 -16.50 -11.35 -3.32
N LYS A 236 -16.50 -12.41 -2.48
CA LYS A 236 -17.39 -12.51 -1.32
C LYS A 236 -17.20 -11.35 -0.35
N ARG A 237 -15.95 -10.95 -0.09
CA ARG A 237 -15.65 -9.81 0.79
C ARG A 237 -16.16 -8.49 0.21
N ILE A 238 -15.96 -8.25 -1.08
CA ILE A 238 -16.44 -7.04 -1.76
C ILE A 238 -17.96 -7.00 -1.77
N LEU A 239 -18.63 -8.12 -2.07
CA LEU A 239 -20.08 -8.22 -2.03
C LEU A 239 -20.63 -7.93 -0.63
N ALA A 240 -20.05 -8.55 0.41
CA ALA A 240 -20.45 -8.30 1.79
C ALA A 240 -20.22 -6.85 2.22
N GLN A 241 -19.13 -6.21 1.77
CA GLN A 241 -18.88 -4.78 2.02
C GLN A 241 -19.91 -3.90 1.30
N THR A 242 -20.20 -4.20 0.04
CA THR A 242 -21.15 -3.44 -0.78
C THR A 242 -22.56 -3.53 -0.20
N GLU A 243 -22.96 -4.71 0.29
CA GLU A 243 -24.25 -4.92 0.93
C GLU A 243 -24.37 -4.18 2.26
N LYS A 244 -23.30 -4.15 3.07
CA LYS A 244 -23.22 -3.32 4.28
C LYS A 244 -23.35 -1.82 3.97
N GLU A 245 -22.59 -1.31 3.01
CA GLU A 245 -22.68 0.10 2.60
C GLU A 245 -24.08 0.46 2.09
N ARG A 246 -24.74 -0.46 1.40
CA ARG A 246 -26.13 -0.31 0.95
C ARG A 246 -27.09 -0.26 2.14
N GLN A 247 -26.93 -1.14 3.14
CA GLN A 247 -27.75 -1.12 4.35
C GLN A 247 -27.56 0.20 5.11
N GLU A 248 -26.32 0.61 5.36
CA GLU A 248 -26.01 1.88 6.03
C GLU A 248 -26.57 3.10 5.29
N TRP A 249 -26.52 3.07 3.95
CA TRP A 249 -27.10 4.11 3.10
C TRP A 249 -28.62 4.22 3.28
N LEU A 250 -29.34 3.09 3.29
CA LEU A 250 -30.79 3.06 3.49
C LEU A 250 -31.17 3.44 4.93
N GLU A 251 -30.50 2.86 5.93
CA GLU A 251 -30.69 3.17 7.36
C GLU A 251 -30.40 4.65 7.69
N GLY A 252 -29.49 5.28 6.95
CA GLY A 252 -29.21 6.69 7.14
C GLY A 252 -30.39 7.61 6.80
N GLU A 253 -31.37 7.16 6.00
CA GLU A 253 -32.64 7.89 5.83
C GLU A 253 -33.46 7.88 7.11
N GLU A 254 -33.59 6.71 7.73
CA GLU A 254 -34.35 6.55 8.98
C GLU A 254 -33.73 7.37 10.11
N ARG A 255 -32.39 7.31 10.24
CA ARG A 255 -31.64 8.15 11.18
C ARG A 255 -31.90 9.64 10.97
N HIS A 256 -31.90 10.09 9.71
CA HIS A 256 -32.18 11.50 9.40
C HIS A 256 -33.63 11.88 9.73
N ARG A 257 -34.61 10.99 9.47
CA ARG A 257 -36.01 11.20 9.86
C ARG A 257 -36.17 11.28 11.37
N GLU A 258 -35.49 10.42 12.12
CA GLU A 258 -35.50 10.46 13.59
C GLU A 258 -34.89 11.74 14.13
N GLN A 259 -33.72 12.15 13.62
CA GLN A 259 -33.11 13.44 13.97
C GLN A 259 -34.08 14.59 13.70
N MET A 260 -34.70 14.65 12.52
CA MET A 260 -35.70 15.67 12.19
C MET A 260 -36.91 15.64 13.11
N ARG A 261 -37.38 14.45 13.51
CA ARG A 261 -38.46 14.31 14.53
C ARG A 261 -38.00 14.82 15.89
N GLN A 262 -36.78 14.52 16.31
CA GLN A 262 -36.22 15.02 17.58
C GLN A 262 -36.06 16.55 17.56
N HIS A 263 -35.52 17.11 16.47
CA HIS A 263 -35.43 18.56 16.27
C HIS A 263 -36.82 19.20 16.30
N ARG A 264 -37.81 18.60 15.61
CA ARG A 264 -39.19 19.06 15.64
C ARG A 264 -39.75 19.00 17.06
N ALA A 265 -39.65 17.89 17.77
CA ALA A 265 -40.16 17.75 19.13
C ALA A 265 -39.55 18.78 20.10
N LYS A 266 -38.24 19.04 20.00
CA LYS A 266 -37.55 20.09 20.76
C LYS A 266 -38.08 21.48 20.40
N ASN A 267 -38.22 21.79 19.11
CA ASN A 267 -38.64 23.12 18.62
C ASN A 267 -40.15 23.37 18.75
N THR A 268 -41.00 22.34 18.71
CA THR A 268 -42.46 22.44 18.88
C THR A 268 -42.84 22.92 20.28
N SER A 269 -41.98 22.72 21.29
CA SER A 269 -42.16 23.33 22.61
C SER A 269 -41.97 24.86 22.62
N LEU A 270 -41.34 25.43 21.58
CA LEU A 270 -40.99 26.85 21.49
C LEU A 270 -41.76 27.62 20.40
N GLN A 271 -42.27 26.95 19.34
CA GLN A 271 -43.12 27.57 18.32
C GLN A 271 -43.96 26.50 17.56
N LYS A 272 -45.22 26.83 17.22
CA LYS A 272 -46.03 26.04 16.28
C LYS A 272 -45.42 26.20 14.88
N PHE A 273 -44.75 25.16 14.39
CA PHE A 273 -44.14 25.14 13.06
C PHE A 273 -45.24 24.86 12.03
N GLU A 274 -45.43 25.74 11.04
CA GLU A 274 -46.34 25.48 9.92
C GLU A 274 -45.69 24.47 8.96
N ASP A 275 -46.43 23.41 8.61
CA ASP A 275 -46.00 22.21 7.87
C ASP A 275 -45.69 22.45 6.37
N THR A 276 -45.21 23.62 5.97
CA THR A 276 -45.05 23.99 4.54
C THR A 276 -43.74 23.50 3.91
N SER A 277 -42.76 23.01 4.68
CA SER A 277 -41.51 22.43 4.15
C SER A 277 -41.51 20.90 4.05
N ALA A 278 -42.67 20.25 4.23
CA ALA A 278 -42.82 18.79 4.21
C ALA A 278 -43.03 18.20 2.80
N LEU A 279 -42.99 19.03 1.75
CA LEU A 279 -43.13 18.55 0.38
C LEU A 279 -41.76 18.13 -0.20
N GLU A 280 -41.71 16.87 -0.60
CA GLU A 280 -40.69 16.22 -1.44
C GLU A 280 -39.40 15.74 -0.76
N VAL A 281 -39.51 15.02 0.35
CA VAL A 281 -38.45 14.05 0.71
C VAL A 281 -38.66 12.78 -0.11
N GLN A 282 -38.13 12.77 -1.33
CA GLN A 282 -37.97 11.51 -2.06
C GLN A 282 -36.99 10.63 -1.27
N GLY A 283 -37.39 9.39 -0.97
CA GLY A 283 -36.55 8.46 -0.20
C GLY A 283 -35.19 8.23 -0.85
N ARG A 284 -34.20 7.80 -0.06
CA ARG A 284 -32.85 7.51 -0.58
C ARG A 284 -32.96 6.41 -1.63
N ALA A 285 -32.41 6.66 -2.82
CA ALA A 285 -32.47 5.72 -3.92
C ALA A 285 -31.60 4.49 -3.61
N ASP A 286 -32.10 3.29 -3.91
CA ASP A 286 -31.33 2.06 -3.79
C ASP A 286 -30.17 2.06 -4.81
N PRO A 287 -28.90 1.96 -4.36
CA PRO A 287 -27.74 1.90 -5.25
C PRO A 287 -27.82 0.81 -6.32
N ASN A 288 -28.45 -0.34 -6.04
CA ASN A 288 -28.55 -1.45 -6.99
C ASN A 288 -29.58 -1.20 -8.10
N GLN A 289 -30.66 -0.47 -7.79
CA GLN A 289 -31.73 -0.18 -8.75
C GLN A 289 -31.43 1.10 -9.54
N ARG A 290 -30.92 2.13 -8.87
CA ARG A 290 -30.72 3.48 -9.42
C ARG A 290 -29.36 4.05 -8.99
N PRO A 291 -28.25 3.50 -9.50
CA PRO A 291 -26.90 3.84 -9.04
C PRO A 291 -26.57 5.32 -9.24
N LEU A 292 -26.97 5.91 -10.37
CA LEU A 292 -26.67 7.31 -10.69
C LEU A 292 -27.39 8.28 -9.74
N LEU A 293 -28.65 8.02 -9.40
CA LEU A 293 -29.40 8.85 -8.46
C LEU A 293 -28.85 8.71 -7.03
N ALA A 294 -28.57 7.48 -6.59
CA ALA A 294 -27.94 7.24 -5.29
C ALA A 294 -26.58 7.95 -5.18
N TRP A 295 -25.79 7.94 -6.25
CA TRP A 295 -24.51 8.66 -6.32
C TRP A 295 -24.70 10.18 -6.24
N ILE A 296 -25.62 10.76 -7.01
CA ILE A 296 -25.92 12.21 -6.96
C ILE A 296 -26.41 12.59 -5.56
N GLN A 297 -27.35 11.83 -5.00
CA GLN A 297 -27.87 12.06 -3.65
C GLN A 297 -26.76 11.96 -2.61
N LYS A 298 -25.85 10.98 -2.70
CA LYS A 298 -24.71 10.84 -1.76
C LYS A 298 -23.81 12.07 -1.77
N HIS A 299 -23.52 12.61 -2.95
CA HIS A 299 -22.68 13.81 -3.07
C HIS A 299 -23.43 15.08 -2.63
N HIS A 300 -24.72 15.18 -2.96
CA HIS A 300 -25.56 16.29 -2.51
C HIS A 300 -25.66 16.32 -0.98
N LEU A 301 -25.99 15.19 -0.35
CA LEU A 301 -26.05 15.05 1.10
C LEU A 301 -24.71 15.41 1.75
N ARG A 302 -23.59 14.90 1.22
CA ARG A 302 -22.26 15.25 1.72
C ARG A 302 -21.94 16.74 1.61
N ALA A 303 -22.49 17.44 0.62
CA ALA A 303 -22.29 18.87 0.43
C ALA A 303 -23.20 19.71 1.35
N THR A 304 -24.38 19.20 1.71
CA THR A 304 -25.34 19.86 2.61
C THR A 304 -25.13 19.52 4.08
N ASP A 305 -24.35 18.48 4.37
CA ASP A 305 -24.08 18.02 5.72
C ASP A 305 -23.22 19.06 6.47
N THR A 306 -23.88 19.87 7.30
CA THR A 306 -23.23 20.85 8.17
C THR A 306 -22.78 20.26 9.50
N GLU A 307 -23.23 19.04 9.84
CA GLU A 307 -22.93 18.34 11.09
C GLU A 307 -21.69 17.45 10.91
N THR A 308 -20.53 18.07 10.74
CA THR A 308 -19.28 17.31 10.72
C THR A 308 -18.93 16.86 12.14
N ASP A 309 -18.92 15.55 12.38
CA ASP A 309 -18.53 14.95 13.66
C ASP A 309 -17.02 15.11 13.91
N PHE A 310 -16.61 16.29 14.40
CA PHE A 310 -15.22 16.54 14.76
C PHE A 310 -14.78 15.67 15.94
N SER A 311 -15.69 15.11 16.75
CA SER A 311 -15.36 14.27 17.91
C SER A 311 -14.54 13.02 17.55
N GLN A 312 -14.76 12.45 16.36
CA GLN A 312 -14.06 11.24 15.89
C GLN A 312 -12.64 11.51 15.40
N LEU A 313 -12.27 12.77 15.14
CA LEU A 313 -10.96 13.13 14.61
C LEU A 313 -9.92 13.26 15.72
N THR A 314 -8.79 12.56 15.57
CA THR A 314 -7.63 12.70 16.46
C THR A 314 -6.98 14.10 16.32
N MET A 315 -6.31 14.58 17.38
CA MET A 315 -5.65 15.91 17.34
C MET A 315 -4.59 15.99 16.23
N SER A 316 -3.91 14.88 15.94
CA SER A 316 -2.91 14.78 14.86
C SER A 316 -3.54 14.95 13.47
N SER A 317 -4.67 14.29 13.18
CA SER A 317 -5.34 14.45 11.88
C SER A 317 -5.87 15.87 11.63
N ARG A 318 -6.05 16.66 12.70
CA ARG A 318 -6.47 18.07 12.60
C ARG A 318 -5.31 19.02 12.36
N LEU A 319 -4.18 18.83 13.05
CA LEU A 319 -3.07 19.80 13.05
C LEU A 319 -1.99 19.49 12.01
N ILE A 320 -1.70 18.21 11.74
CA ILE A 320 -0.58 17.82 10.87
C ILE A 320 -0.71 18.40 9.45
N PRO A 321 -1.87 18.34 8.76
CA PRO A 321 -1.97 18.88 7.40
C PRO A 321 -1.69 20.39 7.35
N ALA A 322 -2.24 21.14 8.31
CA ALA A 322 -2.00 22.58 8.43
C ALA A 322 -0.53 22.85 8.75
N LEU A 323 0.07 22.11 9.68
CA LEU A 323 1.48 22.25 10.06
C LEU A 323 2.41 21.96 8.88
N ILE A 324 2.19 20.88 8.13
CA ILE A 324 2.97 20.56 6.93
C ILE A 324 2.88 21.70 5.92
N PHE A 325 1.68 22.21 5.65
CA PHE A 325 1.49 23.34 4.73
C PHE A 325 2.24 24.59 5.21
N THR A 326 2.18 24.89 6.51
CA THR A 326 2.92 26.04 7.08
C THR A 326 4.43 25.87 6.98
N LEU A 327 4.97 24.68 7.25
CA LEU A 327 6.41 24.41 7.14
C LEU A 327 6.89 24.47 5.69
N ILE A 328 6.10 23.97 4.74
CA ILE A 328 6.40 24.09 3.30
C ILE A 328 6.39 25.57 2.90
N SER A 329 5.37 26.33 3.31
CA SER A 329 5.30 27.76 3.02
C SER A 329 6.49 28.51 3.61
N LEU A 330 6.87 28.25 4.87
CA LEU A 330 8.04 28.85 5.51
C LEU A 330 9.35 28.46 4.81
N GLY A 331 9.50 27.20 4.41
CA GLY A 331 10.66 26.71 3.67
C GLY A 331 10.78 27.38 2.29
N LEU A 332 9.67 27.55 1.58
CA LEU A 332 9.63 28.28 0.30
C LEU A 332 9.94 29.77 0.49
N CYS A 333 9.38 30.41 1.53
CA CYS A 333 9.70 31.80 1.85
C CYS A 333 11.18 31.98 2.22
N TYR A 334 11.75 31.06 3.00
CA TYR A 334 13.18 31.07 3.34
C TYR A 334 14.05 30.84 2.10
N GLY A 335 13.70 29.86 1.28
CA GLY A 335 14.39 29.59 0.02
C GLY A 335 14.38 30.81 -0.89
N PHE A 336 13.20 31.41 -1.08
CA PHE A 336 13.05 32.67 -1.81
C PHE A 336 13.95 33.77 -1.22
N ALA A 337 13.88 34.01 0.09
CA ALA A 337 14.67 35.07 0.74
C ALA A 337 16.19 34.91 0.55
N VAL A 338 16.70 33.67 0.55
CA VAL A 338 18.14 33.39 0.36
C VAL A 338 18.54 33.47 -1.11
N THR A 339 17.68 33.03 -2.04
CA THR A 339 17.99 33.03 -3.48
C THR A 339 17.58 34.32 -4.20
N TYR A 340 16.88 35.23 -3.52
CA TYR A 340 16.35 36.44 -4.12
C TYR A 340 17.49 37.40 -4.47
N GLN A 341 17.60 37.70 -5.76
CA GLN A 341 18.43 38.78 -6.26
C GLN A 341 17.52 39.96 -6.62
N PRO A 342 17.75 41.16 -6.05
CA PRO A 342 16.92 42.31 -6.33
C PRO A 342 17.02 42.69 -7.81
N PRO A 343 15.91 43.08 -8.47
CA PRO A 343 15.96 43.58 -9.82
C PRO A 343 16.79 44.86 -9.90
N ALA A 344 17.40 45.14 -11.05
CA ALA A 344 18.26 46.31 -11.26
C ALA A 344 17.51 47.67 -11.15
N LYS A 345 16.18 47.67 -10.95
CA LYS A 345 15.35 48.87 -10.81
C LYS A 345 14.90 49.00 -9.37
N ALA A 346 14.85 50.24 -8.87
CA ALA A 346 14.39 50.54 -7.52
C ALA A 346 12.95 50.03 -7.32
N ASP A 347 12.73 49.35 -6.19
CA ASP A 347 11.40 48.90 -5.81
C ASP A 347 10.53 50.09 -5.41
N LEU A 348 9.21 49.98 -5.62
CA LEU A 348 8.27 51.07 -5.31
C LEU A 348 8.43 51.62 -3.89
N HIS A 349 8.73 50.76 -2.92
CA HIS A 349 8.88 51.14 -1.52
C HIS A 349 10.12 51.99 -1.23
N ASP A 350 11.16 51.90 -2.06
CA ASP A 350 12.33 52.78 -2.00
C ASP A 350 12.02 54.12 -2.67
N ASP A 351 11.20 54.14 -3.72
CA ASP A 351 10.84 55.37 -4.46
C ASP A 351 9.89 56.30 -3.71
N ILE A 352 8.87 55.75 -3.05
CA ILE A 352 7.86 56.52 -2.32
C ILE A 352 8.17 56.59 -0.82
N GLY A 353 9.11 55.77 -0.35
CA GLY A 353 9.46 55.58 1.06
C GLY A 353 8.59 54.52 1.74
N ARG A 354 9.21 53.74 2.62
CA ARG A 354 8.59 52.58 3.29
C ARG A 354 7.33 52.92 4.09
N GLY A 355 7.29 54.10 4.72
CA GLY A 355 6.10 54.58 5.45
C GLY A 355 4.91 54.86 4.52
N ASN A 356 5.15 55.53 3.39
CA ASN A 356 4.11 55.79 2.38
C ASN A 356 3.66 54.50 1.70
N PHE A 357 4.58 53.55 1.47
CA PHE A 357 4.26 52.23 0.94
C PHE A 357 3.32 51.45 1.88
N LEU A 358 3.63 51.43 3.18
CA LEU A 358 2.76 50.77 4.17
C LEU A 358 1.39 51.45 4.25
N ALA A 359 1.35 52.78 4.26
CA ALA A 359 0.11 53.54 4.27
C ALA A 359 -0.75 53.26 3.02
N LEU A 360 -0.12 53.23 1.84
CA LEU A 360 -0.76 52.86 0.58
C LEU A 360 -1.32 51.44 0.64
N TYR A 361 -0.52 50.46 1.08
CA TYR A 361 -0.95 49.07 1.18
C TYR A 361 -2.17 48.91 2.10
N LEU A 362 -2.13 49.49 3.30
CA LEU A 362 -3.23 49.43 4.26
C LEU A 362 -4.47 50.17 3.73
N ALA A 363 -4.32 51.36 3.18
CA ALA A 363 -5.43 52.13 2.62
C ALA A 363 -6.11 51.37 1.47
N SER A 364 -5.34 50.82 0.53
CA SER A 364 -5.87 50.01 -0.57
C SER A 364 -6.58 48.75 -0.09
N GLY A 365 -6.08 48.10 0.97
CA GLY A 365 -6.76 46.98 1.61
C GLY A 365 -8.10 47.37 2.22
N VAL A 366 -8.12 48.41 3.05
CA VAL A 366 -9.35 48.90 3.73
C VAL A 366 -10.41 49.34 2.72
N PHE A 367 -10.04 50.15 1.73
CA PHE A 367 -10.98 50.60 0.70
C PHE A 367 -11.42 49.46 -0.23
N GLY A 368 -10.53 48.52 -0.57
CA GLY A 368 -10.88 47.32 -1.32
C GLY A 368 -11.92 46.49 -0.57
N SER A 369 -11.69 46.18 0.71
CA SER A 369 -12.65 45.45 1.54
C SER A 369 -13.99 46.18 1.68
N PHE A 370 -13.95 47.52 1.84
CA PHE A 370 -15.17 48.33 1.90
C PHE A 370 -15.95 48.32 0.59
N ALA A 371 -15.28 48.42 -0.56
CA ALA A 371 -15.92 48.37 -1.88
C ALA A 371 -16.61 47.02 -2.12
N SER A 372 -15.94 45.92 -1.79
CA SER A 372 -16.51 44.57 -1.85
C SER A 372 -17.72 44.41 -0.94
N LEU A 373 -17.58 44.78 0.35
CA LEU A 373 -18.67 44.71 1.31
C LEU A 373 -19.88 45.54 0.86
N SER A 374 -19.64 46.74 0.34
CA SER A 374 -20.71 47.62 -0.15
C SER A 374 -21.51 46.94 -1.26
N VAL A 375 -20.85 46.29 -2.20
CA VAL A 375 -21.54 45.56 -3.29
C VAL A 375 -22.30 44.35 -2.75
N LEU A 376 -21.75 43.62 -1.79
CA LEU A 376 -22.43 42.49 -1.16
C LEU A 376 -23.69 42.93 -0.41
N VAL A 377 -23.62 44.03 0.33
CA VAL A 377 -24.77 44.65 1.02
C VAL A 377 -25.83 45.09 0.01
N LEU A 378 -25.43 45.81 -1.06
CA LEU A 378 -26.36 46.28 -2.10
C LEU A 378 -27.03 45.13 -2.87
N ARG A 379 -26.36 43.99 -3.00
CA ARG A 379 -26.93 42.79 -3.64
C ARG A 379 -27.73 41.90 -2.70
N ASN A 380 -27.75 42.20 -1.39
CA ASN A 380 -28.36 41.37 -0.35
C ASN A 380 -27.72 39.97 -0.21
N LEU A 381 -26.41 39.86 -0.47
CA LEU A 381 -25.61 38.62 -0.32
C LEU A 381 -24.71 38.67 0.93
N LEU A 382 -25.31 38.81 2.11
CA LEU A 382 -24.56 38.88 3.38
C LEU A 382 -23.96 37.54 3.84
N HIS A 383 -24.37 36.44 3.22
CA HIS A 383 -23.84 35.10 3.48
C HIS A 383 -22.51 34.83 2.75
N ALA A 384 -22.12 35.69 1.80
CA ALA A 384 -20.84 35.61 1.14
C ALA A 384 -19.79 36.43 1.91
N THR A 385 -18.63 35.84 2.19
CA THR A 385 -17.50 36.53 2.80
C THR A 385 -16.39 36.70 1.77
N SER A 386 -15.83 37.90 1.72
CA SER A 386 -14.60 38.15 0.98
C SER A 386 -13.44 38.36 1.95
N LEU A 387 -12.35 37.63 1.74
CA LEU A 387 -11.14 37.72 2.54
C LEU A 387 -9.94 37.65 1.58
N GLY A 388 -9.09 38.66 1.59
CA GLY A 388 -7.88 38.65 0.77
C GLY A 388 -7.02 39.89 0.91
N ALA A 389 -5.70 39.68 0.87
CA ALA A 389 -4.72 40.76 0.74
C ALA A 389 -4.66 41.34 -0.69
N SER A 390 -5.43 40.78 -1.63
CA SER A 390 -5.34 41.10 -3.05
C SER A 390 -5.79 42.52 -3.39
N GLY A 391 -6.76 43.08 -2.65
CA GLY A 391 -7.13 44.50 -2.78
C GLY A 391 -5.97 45.45 -2.41
N ALA A 392 -5.19 45.09 -1.39
CA ALA A 392 -4.00 45.85 -1.01
C ALA A 392 -2.90 45.77 -2.07
N THR A 393 -2.62 44.57 -2.59
CA THR A 393 -1.63 44.40 -3.68
C THR A 393 -2.09 45.04 -4.98
N ALA A 394 -3.39 45.02 -5.28
CA ALA A 394 -3.98 45.71 -6.44
C ALA A 394 -3.66 47.21 -6.39
N GLY A 395 -3.82 47.86 -5.22
CA GLY A 395 -3.45 49.25 -5.06
C GLY A 395 -1.95 49.54 -5.21
N VAL A 396 -1.09 48.66 -4.69
CA VAL A 396 0.36 48.76 -4.90
C VAL A 396 0.74 48.62 -6.37
N LEU A 397 0.13 47.69 -7.10
CA LEU A 397 0.33 47.52 -8.54
C LEU A 397 -0.15 48.75 -9.32
N ALA A 398 -1.34 49.27 -9.01
CA ALA A 398 -1.86 50.49 -9.63
C ALA A 398 -0.91 51.67 -9.41
N ALA A 399 -0.44 51.87 -8.17
CA ALA A 399 0.48 52.95 -7.85
C ALA A 399 1.82 52.78 -8.60
N SER A 400 2.38 51.57 -8.64
CA SER A 400 3.62 51.27 -9.37
C SER A 400 3.49 51.54 -10.86
N ALA A 401 2.42 51.03 -11.50
CA ALA A 401 2.19 51.21 -12.93
C ALA A 401 1.93 52.66 -13.29
N LEU A 402 1.21 53.39 -12.43
CA LEU A 402 0.88 54.77 -12.68
C LEU A 402 1.99 55.73 -12.30
N ILE A 403 2.90 55.42 -11.38
CA ILE A 403 4.08 56.27 -11.14
C ILE A 403 5.09 56.07 -12.29
N HIS A 404 5.36 54.81 -12.66
CA HIS A 404 6.36 54.43 -13.66
C HIS A 404 5.74 53.69 -14.86
N PRO A 405 4.97 54.36 -15.74
CA PRO A 405 4.21 53.70 -16.80
C PRO A 405 5.10 53.02 -17.84
N GLY A 406 6.27 53.59 -18.13
CA GLY A 406 7.20 53.07 -19.14
C GLY A 406 8.06 51.90 -18.67
N THR A 407 7.99 51.48 -17.40
CA THR A 407 8.80 50.35 -16.94
C THR A 407 8.19 49.05 -17.41
N ASN A 408 8.97 48.20 -18.08
CA ASN A 408 8.51 46.85 -18.37
C ASN A 408 8.49 46.02 -17.08
N TRP A 409 7.34 45.42 -16.77
CA TRP A 409 7.23 44.46 -15.69
C TRP A 409 7.51 43.05 -16.21
N THR A 410 8.21 42.28 -15.41
CA THR A 410 8.50 40.87 -15.65
C THR A 410 7.97 40.04 -14.48
N ILE A 411 7.78 38.75 -14.73
CA ILE A 411 7.34 37.81 -13.72
C ILE A 411 8.57 37.17 -13.08
N SER A 412 8.84 37.48 -11.80
CA SER A 412 10.07 37.08 -11.10
C SER A 412 10.29 35.57 -10.97
N PHE A 413 9.24 34.74 -11.12
CA PHE A 413 9.34 33.29 -11.02
C PHE A 413 9.61 32.58 -12.37
N LEU A 414 9.59 33.30 -13.49
CA LEU A 414 9.89 32.73 -14.81
C LEU A 414 11.40 32.63 -15.02
N PRO A 415 11.91 31.60 -15.74
CA PRO A 415 13.31 31.56 -16.16
C PRO A 415 13.67 32.81 -16.95
N THR A 416 14.89 33.33 -16.79
CA THR A 416 15.36 34.60 -17.39
C THR A 416 15.10 34.67 -18.91
N GLU A 417 15.25 33.54 -19.61
CA GLU A 417 14.99 33.42 -21.05
C GLU A 417 13.55 33.75 -21.46
N TRP A 418 12.59 33.54 -20.56
CA TRP A 418 11.16 33.80 -20.81
C TRP A 418 10.75 35.18 -20.31
N GLN A 419 11.53 35.81 -19.43
CA GLN A 419 11.24 37.13 -18.89
C GLN A 419 11.27 38.20 -19.97
N ASP A 420 12.16 38.07 -20.96
CA ASP A 420 12.26 38.99 -22.08
C ASP A 420 11.05 38.89 -23.03
N PHE A 421 10.49 37.68 -23.20
CA PHE A 421 9.31 37.45 -24.04
C PHE A 421 8.00 37.93 -23.39
N VAL A 422 7.90 37.84 -22.05
CA VAL A 422 6.70 38.21 -21.28
C VAL A 422 6.79 39.66 -20.74
N SER A 423 7.83 40.40 -21.12
CA SER A 423 8.05 41.78 -20.71
C SER A 423 7.07 42.72 -21.43
N ALA A 424 6.26 43.45 -20.68
CA ALA A 424 5.32 44.43 -21.22
C ALA A 424 5.34 45.72 -20.37
N PRO A 425 5.07 46.89 -20.97
CA PRO A 425 5.07 48.14 -20.24
C PRO A 425 4.00 48.11 -19.14
N ALA A 426 4.34 48.62 -17.96
CA ALA A 426 3.52 48.54 -16.75
C ALA A 426 2.09 49.04 -16.96
N TRP A 427 1.93 50.15 -17.70
CA TRP A 427 0.61 50.72 -18.00
C TRP A 427 -0.28 49.73 -18.79
N MET A 428 0.30 48.96 -19.70
CA MET A 428 -0.44 48.01 -20.55
C MET A 428 -0.89 46.80 -19.73
N LEU A 429 -0.01 46.26 -18.89
CA LEU A 429 -0.38 45.16 -17.99
C LEU A 429 -1.41 45.59 -16.95
N PHE A 430 -1.25 46.79 -16.38
CA PHE A 430 -2.24 47.36 -15.47
C PHE A 430 -3.60 47.57 -16.14
N ALA A 431 -3.62 48.17 -17.33
CA ALA A 431 -4.85 48.30 -18.11
C ALA A 431 -5.48 46.92 -18.42
N GLY A 432 -4.67 45.91 -18.73
CA GLY A 432 -5.10 44.52 -18.88
C GLY A 432 -5.74 43.93 -17.62
N LEU A 433 -5.14 44.14 -16.44
CA LEU A 433 -5.70 43.70 -15.16
C LEU A 433 -7.03 44.38 -14.82
N VAL A 434 -7.09 45.71 -14.98
CA VAL A 434 -8.32 46.49 -14.74
C VAL A 434 -9.43 46.06 -15.70
N THR A 435 -9.12 45.90 -17.00
CA THR A 435 -10.10 45.43 -17.99
C THR A 435 -10.57 44.01 -17.70
N LEU A 436 -9.69 43.12 -17.23
CA LEU A 436 -10.04 41.77 -16.82
C LEU A 436 -10.95 41.76 -15.59
N ASP A 437 -10.69 42.59 -14.58
CA ASP A 437 -11.53 42.69 -13.38
C ASP A 437 -12.90 43.32 -13.70
N ILE A 438 -12.96 44.34 -14.56
CA ILE A 438 -14.22 44.94 -15.05
C ILE A 438 -15.01 43.91 -15.87
N ALA A 439 -14.37 43.23 -16.82
CA ALA A 439 -15.01 42.21 -17.64
C ALA A 439 -15.48 41.03 -16.78
N GLY A 440 -14.69 40.59 -15.81
CA GLY A 440 -15.05 39.55 -14.85
C GLY A 440 -16.29 39.91 -14.02
N SER A 441 -16.33 41.15 -13.52
CA SER A 441 -17.49 41.69 -12.80
C SER A 441 -18.77 41.73 -13.64
N LEU A 442 -18.66 42.00 -14.95
CA LEU A 442 -19.81 42.14 -15.85
C LEU A 442 -20.27 40.81 -16.47
N LEU A 443 -19.34 39.93 -16.86
CA LEU A 443 -19.66 38.74 -17.65
C LEU A 443 -20.13 37.54 -16.82
N ASN A 444 -20.18 37.64 -15.48
CA ASN A 444 -20.64 36.61 -14.55
C ASN A 444 -20.17 35.18 -14.94
N ARG A 445 -18.92 35.06 -15.43
CA ARG A 445 -18.38 33.79 -15.88
C ARG A 445 -18.01 32.96 -14.66
N ARG A 446 -18.32 31.66 -14.71
CA ARG A 446 -17.95 30.60 -13.74
C ARG A 446 -16.43 30.37 -13.64
N ALA A 447 -15.62 31.42 -13.65
CA ALA A 447 -14.18 31.43 -13.42
C ALA A 447 -13.93 31.88 -11.95
N PRO A 448 -12.71 31.69 -11.40
CA PRO A 448 -12.51 31.44 -9.97
C PRO A 448 -12.99 32.58 -9.06
N LYS A 449 -13.24 32.25 -7.79
CA LYS A 449 -13.68 33.12 -6.67
C LYS A 449 -12.72 34.32 -6.43
N LEU A 450 -12.61 35.22 -7.39
CA LEU A 450 -11.84 36.45 -7.30
C LEU A 450 -12.78 37.59 -6.91
N ASP A 451 -12.38 38.37 -5.92
CA ASP A 451 -13.14 39.54 -5.53
C ASP A 451 -12.80 40.73 -6.42
N TYR A 452 -13.50 40.81 -7.55
CA TYR A 452 -13.32 41.88 -8.53
C TYR A 452 -13.51 43.28 -7.93
N PHE A 453 -14.47 43.44 -7.01
CA PHE A 453 -14.77 44.76 -6.43
C PHE A 453 -13.72 45.18 -5.41
N ALA A 454 -13.12 44.24 -4.67
CA ALA A 454 -11.97 44.56 -3.83
C ALA A 454 -10.75 45.00 -4.63
N HIS A 455 -10.49 44.37 -5.78
CA HIS A 455 -9.39 44.80 -6.67
C HIS A 455 -9.64 46.20 -7.22
N LEU A 456 -10.84 46.47 -7.74
CA LEU A 456 -11.21 47.79 -8.27
C LEU A 456 -11.11 48.89 -7.21
N GLY A 457 -11.57 48.62 -5.98
CA GLY A 457 -11.39 49.52 -4.85
C GLY A 457 -9.91 49.78 -4.56
N GLY A 458 -9.08 48.73 -4.52
CA GLY A 458 -7.63 48.84 -4.38
C GLY A 458 -6.96 49.70 -5.46
N TYR A 459 -7.26 49.42 -6.73
CA TYR A 459 -6.73 50.18 -7.87
C TYR A 459 -7.06 51.66 -7.79
N SER A 460 -8.28 52.01 -7.36
CA SER A 460 -8.71 53.41 -7.22
C SER A 460 -7.84 54.19 -6.24
N VAL A 461 -7.54 53.60 -5.07
CA VAL A 461 -6.66 54.21 -4.07
C VAL A 461 -5.24 54.35 -4.60
N GLY A 462 -4.72 53.32 -5.24
CA GLY A 462 -3.39 53.35 -5.86
C GLY A 462 -3.26 54.42 -6.94
N ALA A 463 -4.31 54.60 -7.75
CA ALA A 463 -4.36 55.65 -8.77
C ALA A 463 -4.41 57.05 -8.17
N VAL A 464 -5.27 57.27 -7.17
CA VAL A 464 -5.34 58.56 -6.44
C VAL A 464 -4.00 58.89 -5.81
N PHE A 465 -3.36 57.91 -5.16
CA PHE A 465 -2.04 58.08 -4.57
C PHE A 465 -0.98 58.42 -5.63
N ALA A 466 -0.94 57.71 -6.75
CA ALA A 466 0.01 57.98 -7.83
C ALA A 466 -0.15 59.37 -8.43
N LEU A 467 -1.39 59.82 -8.65
CA LEU A 467 -1.70 61.16 -9.14
C LEU A 467 -1.25 62.23 -8.13
N ALA A 468 -1.53 62.02 -6.84
CA ALA A 468 -1.11 62.93 -5.78
C ALA A 468 0.42 62.93 -5.54
N HIS A 469 1.09 61.81 -5.81
CA HIS A 469 2.54 61.72 -5.72
C HIS A 469 3.20 62.45 -6.90
N ARG A 470 2.64 62.31 -8.11
CA ARG A 470 3.10 63.00 -9.31
C ARG A 470 2.91 64.50 -9.27
N SER A 471 1.89 65.02 -8.59
CA SER A 471 1.69 66.48 -8.48
C SER A 471 2.65 67.15 -7.50
N LYS A 472 3.31 66.38 -6.62
CA LYS A 472 4.27 66.88 -5.62
C LYS A 472 5.73 66.83 -6.09
N ARG A 473 6.02 66.10 -7.17
CA ARG A 473 7.32 66.12 -7.86
C ARG A 473 7.24 67.07 -9.03
#